data_AF-A0A967M406-F1
#
_entry.id   AF-A0A967M406-F1
#
_cell.length_a   1.000
_cell.length_b   1.000
_cell.length_c   1.000
_cell.angle_alpha   90.00
_cell.angle_beta   90.00
_cell.angle_gamma   90.00
#
_symmetry.space_group_name_H-M   'P 1'
#
loop_
_entity.id
_entity.type
_entity.pdbx_description
1 polymer ?
#
loop_
_entity_poly.entity_id
_entity_poly.type
_entity_poly.pdbx_seq_one_letter_code
_entity_poly.pdbx_strand_id
1 'polypeptide(L)' 'GKKPYRQKGTGNARQGTERAPQYVGGGTVFGPEPRSYAFKLNRKVKKAALRSALSVRFKEEKLTVLNAIELDA' A
#
# COMPACT_ATOMS: atom_id res chain seq x y z
N GLY A 1 22.75 -18.39 -12.11
CA GLY A 1 23.73 -17.94 -13.12
C GLY A 1 24.94 -18.85 -13.09
N LYS A 2 25.87 -18.71 -14.05
CA LYS A 2 27.17 -19.39 -14.00
C LYS A 2 27.96 -18.84 -12.81
N LYS A 3 28.71 -19.72 -12.13
CA LYS A 3 29.59 -19.33 -11.02
C LYS A 3 30.69 -18.39 -11.56
N PRO A 4 30.95 -17.23 -10.91
CA PRO A 4 31.92 -16.26 -11.43
C PRO A 4 33.34 -16.85 -11.52
N TYR A 5 33.72 -17.68 -10.54
CA TYR A 5 35.03 -18.35 -10.49
C TYR A 5 34.98 -19.67 -9.72
N ARG A 6 36.03 -20.48 -9.85
CA ARG A 6 36.19 -21.78 -9.17
C ARG A 6 36.11 -21.65 -7.64
N GLN A 7 35.68 -22.72 -6.97
CA GLN A 7 35.41 -22.73 -5.53
C GLN A 7 36.64 -22.50 -4.64
N LYS A 8 37.84 -22.87 -5.12
CA LYS A 8 39.12 -22.78 -4.39
C LYS A 8 40.25 -22.35 -5.35
N GLY A 9 41.35 -21.83 -4.80
CA GLY A 9 42.56 -21.51 -5.58
C GLY A 9 42.54 -20.17 -6.31
N THR A 10 41.68 -19.24 -5.90
CA THR A 10 41.54 -17.90 -6.50
C THR A 10 41.87 -16.76 -5.54
N GLY A 11 42.06 -17.02 -4.25
CA GLY A 11 42.25 -15.98 -3.21
C GLY A 11 40.99 -15.16 -2.87
N ASN A 12 39.98 -15.17 -3.75
CA ASN A 12 38.72 -14.46 -3.56
C ASN A 12 37.76 -15.17 -2.57
N ALA A 13 36.85 -14.40 -1.98
CA ALA A 13 35.71 -14.92 -1.21
C ALA A 13 34.86 -15.89 -2.04
N ARG A 14 34.16 -16.85 -1.44
CA ARG A 14 33.37 -17.84 -2.21
C ARG A 14 32.09 -17.23 -2.75
N GLN A 15 31.79 -17.49 -4.04
CA GLN A 15 30.62 -16.93 -4.71
C GLN A 15 29.88 -17.98 -5.52
N GLY A 16 28.55 -17.86 -5.56
CA GLY A 16 27.66 -18.77 -6.29
C GLY A 16 27.22 -18.21 -7.65
N THR A 17 26.96 -16.92 -7.73
CA THR A 17 26.43 -16.21 -8.91
C THR A 17 26.73 -14.72 -8.77
N GLU A 18 26.89 -14.02 -9.90
CA GLU A 18 27.10 -12.56 -9.93
C GLU A 18 25.82 -11.77 -9.57
N ARG A 19 24.65 -12.41 -9.71
CA ARG A 19 23.33 -11.80 -9.40
C ARG A 19 22.95 -11.80 -7.92
N ALA A 20 23.87 -12.18 -7.04
CA ALA A 20 23.62 -12.27 -5.61
C ALA A 20 23.37 -10.86 -5.03
N PRO A 21 22.52 -10.69 -4.02
CA PRO A 21 22.06 -9.38 -3.56
C PRO A 21 23.15 -8.48 -3.00
N GLN A 22 24.27 -9.05 -2.53
CA GLN A 22 25.42 -8.30 -2.05
C GLN A 22 26.24 -7.64 -3.17
N TYR A 23 26.05 -8.05 -4.42
CA TYR A 23 26.75 -7.46 -5.56
C TYR A 23 26.02 -6.23 -6.08
N VAL A 24 26.79 -5.27 -6.60
CA VAL A 24 26.26 -4.13 -7.35
C VAL A 24 25.53 -4.65 -8.59
N GLY A 25 24.26 -4.27 -8.77
CA GLY A 25 23.40 -4.80 -9.84
C GLY A 25 22.87 -6.21 -9.60
N GLY A 26 23.07 -6.77 -8.40
CA GLY A 26 22.44 -8.01 -7.94
C GLY A 26 20.93 -7.84 -7.69
N GLY A 27 20.24 -8.96 -7.43
CA GLY A 27 18.80 -8.94 -7.17
C GLY A 27 18.43 -8.30 -5.82
N THR A 28 17.23 -7.71 -5.73
CA THR A 28 16.66 -7.20 -4.46
C THR A 28 15.92 -8.31 -3.72
N VAL A 29 16.29 -8.59 -2.45
CA VAL A 29 15.72 -9.72 -1.67
C VAL A 29 14.27 -9.48 -1.26
N PHE A 30 13.95 -8.26 -0.82
CA PHE A 30 12.60 -7.87 -0.37
C PHE A 30 12.13 -6.65 -1.16
N GLY A 31 11.91 -6.84 -2.45
CA GLY A 31 11.32 -5.82 -3.31
C GLY A 31 9.85 -5.56 -2.96
N PRO A 32 9.30 -4.38 -3.32
CA PRO A 32 7.88 -4.13 -3.16
C PRO A 32 7.09 -5.06 -4.09
N GLU A 33 6.10 -5.74 -3.52
CA GLU A 33 5.14 -6.54 -4.28
C GLU A 33 3.80 -5.80 -4.35
N PRO A 34 3.11 -5.80 -5.51
CA PRO A 34 1.77 -5.24 -5.61
C PRO A 34 0.83 -5.90 -4.60
N ARG A 35 0.28 -5.10 -3.67
CA ARG A 35 -0.65 -5.57 -2.65
C ARG A 35 -1.84 -4.65 -2.50
N SER A 36 -2.95 -5.21 -2.07
CA SER A 36 -4.11 -4.44 -1.63
C SER A 36 -3.89 -3.92 -0.20
N TYR A 37 -4.22 -2.65 0.02
CA TYR A 37 -4.25 -2.02 1.34
C TYR A 37 -5.69 -1.92 1.90
N ALA A 38 -6.67 -2.51 1.20
CA ALA A 38 -8.04 -2.51 1.66
C ALA A 38 -8.19 -3.38 2.92
N PHE A 39 -8.87 -2.84 3.93
CA PHE A 39 -9.23 -3.58 5.13
C PHE A 39 -10.73 -3.48 5.40
N LYS A 40 -11.29 -4.53 6.00
CA LYS A 40 -12.71 -4.59 6.33
C LYS A 40 -12.97 -3.84 7.62
N LEU A 41 -13.94 -2.92 7.58
CA LEU A 41 -14.42 -2.20 8.75
C LEU A 41 -15.81 -2.71 9.16
N ASN A 42 -16.04 -2.84 10.47
CA ASN A 42 -17.29 -3.35 11.01
C ASN A 42 -18.48 -2.48 10.61
N ARG A 43 -19.60 -3.11 10.23
CA ARG A 43 -20.81 -2.40 9.76
C ARG A 43 -21.32 -1.38 10.79
N LYS A 44 -21.26 -1.70 12.09
CA LYS A 44 -21.66 -0.80 13.18
C LYS A 44 -20.79 0.45 13.26
N VAL A 45 -19.47 0.30 13.10
CA VAL A 45 -18.52 1.43 13.14
C VAL A 45 -18.71 2.34 11.93
N LYS A 46 -18.94 1.78 10.72
CA LYS A 46 -19.27 2.58 9.52
C LYS A 46 -20.52 3.44 9.75
N LYS A 47 -21.59 2.85 10.30
CA LYS A 47 -22.84 3.58 10.60
C LYS A 47 -22.63 4.65 11.66
N ALA A 48 -21.84 4.36 12.70
CA ALA A 48 -21.52 5.33 13.76
C ALA A 48 -20.72 6.53 13.22
N ALA A 49 -19.72 6.28 12.39
CA ALA A 49 -18.92 7.33 11.75
C ALA A 49 -19.79 8.25 10.87
N LEU A 50 -20.70 7.68 10.07
CA LEU A 50 -21.62 8.46 9.23
C LEU A 50 -22.54 9.36 10.07
N ARG A 51 -23.15 8.80 11.13
CA ARG A 51 -23.99 9.57 12.06
C ARG A 51 -23.20 10.71 12.71
N SER A 52 -21.99 10.42 13.18
CA SER A 52 -21.09 11.41 13.77
C SER A 52 -20.75 12.52 12.78
N ALA A 53 -20.40 12.20 11.54
CA ALA A 53 -20.09 13.18 10.51
C ALA A 53 -21.29 14.10 10.19
N LEU A 54 -22.50 13.54 10.07
CA LEU A 54 -23.72 14.33 9.86
C LEU A 54 -24.03 15.23 11.07
N SER A 55 -23.89 14.72 12.30
CA SER A 55 -24.07 15.52 13.51
C SER A 55 -23.09 16.69 13.58
N VAL A 56 -21.83 16.49 13.16
CA VAL A 56 -20.84 17.59 13.09
C VAL A 56 -21.26 18.62 12.05
N ARG A 57 -21.67 18.20 10.85
CA ARG A 57 -22.13 19.13 9.79
C ARG A 57 -23.35 19.93 10.20
N PHE A 58 -24.27 19.32 10.95
CA PHE A 58 -25.40 20.03 11.52
C PHE A 58 -24.97 21.08 12.56
N LYS A 59 -24.05 20.72 13.48
CA LYS A 59 -23.51 21.66 14.48
C LYS A 59 -22.76 22.83 13.87
N GLU A 60 -22.11 22.62 12.72
CA GLU A 60 -21.42 23.67 11.98
C GLU A 60 -22.36 24.49 11.08
N GLU A 61 -23.68 24.27 11.15
CA GLU A 61 -24.70 24.93 10.31
C GLU A 61 -24.47 24.73 8.79
N LYS A 62 -23.74 23.66 8.41
CA LYS A 62 -23.41 23.30 7.02
C LYS A 62 -24.33 22.23 6.45
N LEU A 63 -25.45 21.95 7.10
CA LEU A 63 -26.43 20.96 6.67
C LEU A 63 -27.76 21.65 6.41
N THR A 64 -28.18 21.67 5.14
CA THR A 64 -29.49 22.18 4.73
C THR A 64 -30.35 21.03 4.25
N VAL A 65 -31.59 20.98 4.70
CA VAL A 65 -32.58 20.00 4.25
C VAL A 65 -33.58 20.73 3.37
N LEU A 66 -33.71 20.27 2.12
CA LEU A 66 -34.66 20.80 1.14
C LEU A 66 -35.71 19.73 0.85
N ASN A 67 -36.97 20.14 0.70
CA ASN A 67 -38.07 19.22 0.42
C ASN A 67 -38.11 18.78 -1.04
N ALA A 68 -37.79 19.69 -1.97
CA ALA A 68 -37.70 19.41 -3.39
C ALA A 68 -36.62 20.31 -4.01
N ILE A 69 -35.91 19.78 -5.01
CA ILE A 69 -35.03 20.54 -5.90
C ILE A 69 -35.61 20.36 -7.28
N GLU A 70 -36.32 21.36 -7.75
CA GLU A 70 -36.85 21.43 -9.11
C GLU A 70 -35.96 22.36 -9.92
N LEU A 71 -35.56 21.91 -11.11
CA LEU A 71 -34.77 22.66 -12.06
C LEU A 71 -35.67 22.89 -13.27
N ASP A 72 -36.07 24.14 -13.50
CA ASP A 72 -36.62 24.54 -14.79
C ASP A 72 -35.48 24.59 -15.82
N ALA A 73 -35.78 24.08 -17.02
CA ALA A 73 -34.85 23.96 -18.14
C ALA A 73 -34.51 25.32 -18.77
#